data_AF-A0AAU6C8W9-F1
#
_entry.id   AF-A0AAU6C8W9-F1
#
_cell.length_a   1.000
_cell.length_b   1.000
_cell.length_c   1.000
_cell.angle_alpha   90.00
_cell.angle_beta   90.00
_cell.angle_gamma   90.00
#
_symmetry.space_group_name_H-M   'P 1'
#
loop_
_entity.id
_entity.type
_entity.pdbx_description
1 polymer ?
#
loop_
_entity_poly.entity_id
_entity_poly.type
_entity_poly.pdbx_seq_one_letter_code
_entity_poly.pdbx_strand_id
1 'polypeptide(L)'
;MDLVTENSEPVDPVRVLARLDSLLREVWDDLPAGAPVDRDASFRSLGVDSLTLVLLLDKVGAEFDIDWETEASPGAASSLRSILDLVVRRRSADTA
;
A
#
# COMPACT_ATOMS: atom_id res chain seq x y z
N MET A 1 12.26 -19.54 -31.47
CA MET A 1 10.97 -19.28 -30.82
C MET A 1 11.25 -19.14 -29.34
N ASP A 2 11.54 -17.91 -28.92
CA ASP A 2 11.80 -17.57 -27.53
C ASP A 2 10.47 -17.48 -26.80
N LEU A 3 10.10 -18.56 -26.11
CA LEU A 3 9.11 -18.50 -25.04
C LEU A 3 9.84 -17.92 -23.82
N VAL A 4 10.01 -16.60 -23.81
CA VAL A 4 10.23 -15.90 -22.55
C VAL A 4 8.88 -15.94 -21.85
N THR A 5 8.66 -16.99 -21.07
CA THR A 5 7.63 -16.98 -20.04
C THR A 5 8.03 -15.84 -19.11
N GLU A 6 7.33 -14.73 -19.23
CA GLU A 6 7.46 -13.59 -18.34
C GLU A 6 7.28 -14.14 -16.94
N ASN A 7 8.36 -14.22 -16.17
CA ASN A 7 8.32 -14.63 -14.79
C ASN A 7 7.50 -13.57 -14.05
N SER A 8 6.21 -13.82 -13.83
CA SER A 8 5.43 -13.08 -12.85
C SER A 8 6.07 -13.37 -11.50
N GLU A 9 7.05 -12.54 -11.10
CA GLU A 9 7.65 -12.65 -9.78
C GLU A 9 6.52 -12.57 -8.74
N PRO A 10 6.44 -13.50 -7.78
CA PRO A 10 5.45 -13.45 -6.74
C PRO A 10 5.59 -12.12 -5.98
N VAL A 11 4.45 -11.47 -5.68
CA VAL A 11 4.43 -10.26 -4.86
C VAL A 11 5.13 -10.56 -3.54
N ASP A 12 6.28 -9.93 -3.32
CA ASP A 12 6.99 -10.00 -2.06
C ASP A 12 6.30 -9.06 -1.05
N PRO A 13 5.56 -9.57 -0.06
CA PRO A 13 4.80 -8.73 0.86
C PRO A 13 5.71 -7.84 1.70
N VAL A 14 6.96 -8.26 1.94
CA VAL A 14 7.95 -7.48 2.70
C VAL A 14 8.38 -6.25 1.89
N ARG A 15 8.61 -6.42 0.58
CA ARG A 15 8.94 -5.29 -0.32
C ARG A 15 7.78 -4.32 -0.46
N VAL A 16 6.56 -4.83 -0.67
CA VAL A 16 5.37 -3.98 -0.77
C VAL A 16 5.18 -3.20 0.53
N LEU A 17 5.30 -3.85 1.68
CA LEU A 17 5.14 -3.20 2.97
C LEU A 17 6.21 -2.12 3.23
N ALA A 18 7.46 -2.40 2.90
CA ALA A 18 8.54 -1.42 2.99
C ALA A 18 8.29 -0.22 2.06
N ARG A 19 7.69 -0.46 0.89
CA ARG A 19 7.35 0.60 -0.04
C ARG A 19 6.16 1.44 0.43
N LEU A 20 5.11 0.82 0.98
CA LEU A 20 3.99 1.51 1.62
C LEU A 20 4.46 2.39 2.80
N ASP A 21 5.41 1.91 3.61
CA ASP A 21 6.06 2.68 4.69
C ASP A 21 6.79 3.91 4.12
N SER A 22 7.53 3.75 3.02
CA SER A 22 8.20 4.85 2.33
C SER A 22 7.21 5.87 1.79
N LEU A 23 6.13 5.44 1.13
CA LEU A 23 5.11 6.34 0.58
C LEU A 23 4.42 7.15 1.67
N LEU A 24 4.13 6.52 2.83
CA LEU A 24 3.59 7.21 3.98
C LEU A 24 4.55 8.29 4.49
N ARG A 25 5.85 7.98 4.60
CA ARG A 25 6.87 8.96 5.02
C ARG A 25 7.04 10.11 4.02
N GLU A 26 6.83 9.87 2.74
CA GLU A 26 6.91 10.91 1.70
C GLU A 26 5.80 11.96 1.82
N VAL A 27 4.65 11.61 2.41
CA VAL A 27 3.49 12.51 2.54
C VAL A 27 3.21 12.97 3.96
N TRP A 28 3.81 12.33 4.96
CA TRP A 28 3.55 12.61 6.36
C TRP A 28 4.64 13.52 6.96
N ASP A 29 4.51 14.81 6.72
CA ASP A 29 5.50 15.84 7.09
C ASP A 29 5.81 15.90 8.60
N ASP A 30 4.81 15.61 9.44
CA ASP A 30 4.95 15.65 10.90
C ASP A 30 5.69 14.44 11.49
N LEU A 31 5.96 13.40 10.69
CA LEU A 31 6.61 12.19 11.16
C LEU A 31 8.14 12.40 11.26
N PRO A 32 8.74 12.26 12.45
CA PRO A 32 10.19 12.43 12.59
C PRO A 32 10.97 11.42 11.74
N ALA A 33 12.08 11.87 11.15
CA ALA A 33 12.95 11.02 10.37
C ALA A 33 13.43 9.82 11.22
N GLY A 34 13.19 8.60 10.71
CA GLY A 34 13.55 7.36 11.40
C GLY A 34 12.61 6.93 12.53
N ALA A 35 11.54 7.67 12.82
CA ALA A 35 10.53 7.23 13.78
C ALA A 35 9.89 5.90 13.30
N PRO A 36 9.76 4.88 14.16
CA PRO A 36 9.11 3.63 13.79
C PRO A 36 7.62 3.88 13.54
N VAL A 37 7.09 3.31 12.46
CA VAL A 37 5.65 3.29 12.17
C VAL A 37 5.14 1.90 12.47
N ASP A 38 4.14 1.80 13.35
CA ASP A 38 3.40 0.57 13.55
C ASP A 38 2.49 0.33 12.33
N ARG A 39 2.73 -0.76 11.62
CA ARG A 39 2.10 -1.05 10.33
C ARG A 39 0.73 -1.68 10.46
N ASP A 40 0.44 -2.23 11.64
CA ASP A 40 -0.84 -2.82 12.00
C ASP A 40 -1.76 -1.78 12.69
N ALA A 41 -1.18 -0.70 13.21
CA ALA A 41 -1.94 0.41 13.76
C ALA A 41 -2.78 1.12 12.70
N SER A 42 -3.97 1.56 13.10
CA SER A 42 -4.82 2.37 12.23
C SER A 42 -4.21 3.74 11.96
N PHE A 43 -4.37 4.29 10.76
CA PHE A 43 -3.92 5.65 10.43
C PHE A 43 -4.48 6.70 11.40
N ARG A 44 -5.73 6.55 11.83
CA ARG A 44 -6.34 7.41 12.86
C ARG A 44 -5.60 7.33 14.20
N SER A 45 -5.27 6.13 14.68
CA SER A 45 -4.53 5.97 15.95
C SER A 45 -3.10 6.48 15.88
N LEU A 46 -2.53 6.47 14.67
CA LEU A 46 -1.21 7.03 14.38
C LEU A 46 -1.23 8.56 14.29
N GLY A 47 -2.41 9.20 14.26
CA GLY A 47 -2.54 10.64 14.13
C GLY A 47 -2.40 11.15 12.69
N VAL A 48 -2.50 10.26 11.70
CA VAL A 48 -2.54 10.64 10.29
C VAL A 48 -3.80 11.45 10.04
N ASP A 49 -3.64 12.68 9.56
CA ASP A 49 -4.75 13.53 9.20
C ASP A 49 -5.37 13.13 7.85
N SER A 50 -6.53 13.71 7.54
CA SER A 50 -7.28 13.37 6.33
C SER A 50 -6.56 13.74 5.03
N LEU A 51 -5.79 14.83 5.01
CA LEU A 51 -5.03 15.24 3.83
C LEU A 51 -3.87 14.27 3.57
N THR A 52 -3.10 13.96 4.60
CA THR A 52 -2.02 12.97 4.55
C THR A 52 -2.54 11.61 4.08
N LEU A 53 -3.71 11.17 4.57
CA LEU A 53 -4.34 9.94 4.12
C LEU A 53 -4.72 9.99 2.64
N VAL A 54 -5.34 11.07 2.17
CA VAL A 54 -5.71 11.21 0.75
C VAL A 54 -4.47 11.18 -0.16
N LEU A 55 -3.40 11.88 0.22
CA LEU A 55 -2.15 11.88 -0.54
C LEU A 55 -1.47 10.51 -0.57
N LEU A 56 -1.54 9.77 0.54
CA LEU A 56 -1.07 8.38 0.59
C LEU A 56 -1.86 7.51 -0.38
N LEU A 57 -3.19 7.56 -0.33
CA LEU A 57 -4.03 6.71 -1.18
C LEU A 57 -3.87 7.03 -2.66
N ASP A 58 -3.71 8.30 -3.03
CA ASP A 58 -3.41 8.70 -4.40
C ASP A 58 -2.10 8.06 -4.91
N LYS A 59 -1.01 8.18 -4.13
CA LYS A 59 0.28 7.55 -4.45
C LYS A 59 0.19 6.02 -4.53
N VAL A 60 -0.48 5.38 -3.58
CA VAL A 60 -0.65 3.92 -3.56
C VAL A 60 -1.50 3.45 -4.74
N GLY A 61 -2.56 4.19 -5.08
CA GLY A 61 -3.40 3.93 -6.25
C GLY A 61 -2.57 3.97 -7.53
N ALA A 62 -1.80 5.03 -7.73
CA ALA A 62 -0.93 5.16 -8.89
C ALA A 62 0.19 4.10 -8.95
N GLU A 63 0.77 3.71 -7.81
CA GLU A 63 1.91 2.79 -7.78
C GLU A 63 1.51 1.31 -7.90
N PHE A 64 0.38 0.93 -7.31
CA PHE A 64 -0.11 -0.45 -7.30
C PHE A 64 -1.31 -0.68 -8.23
N ASP A 65 -1.64 0.33 -9.05
CA ASP A 65 -2.75 0.34 -10.01
C ASP A 65 -4.15 0.22 -9.37
N ILE A 66 -4.29 0.52 -8.08
CA ILE A 66 -5.53 0.33 -7.32
C ILE A 66 -6.57 1.40 -7.66
N ASP A 67 -7.76 0.95 -8.09
CA ASP A 67 -8.96 1.78 -8.11
C ASP A 67 -9.71 1.69 -6.76
N TRP A 68 -9.54 2.71 -5.93
CA TRP A 68 -10.14 2.76 -4.60
C TRP A 68 -11.67 2.80 -4.60
N GLU A 69 -12.32 3.22 -5.69
CA GLU A 69 -13.78 3.29 -5.75
C GLU A 69 -14.40 1.91 -5.99
N THR A 70 -13.68 1.04 -6.71
CA THR A 70 -14.21 -0.26 -7.14
C THR A 70 -13.61 -1.44 -6.38
N GLU A 71 -12.39 -1.30 -5.85
CA GLU A 71 -11.67 -2.39 -5.20
C GLU A 71 -11.61 -2.28 -3.67
N ALA A 72 -11.85 -1.10 -3.11
CA ALA A 72 -11.74 -0.91 -1.67
C ALA A 72 -12.99 -1.39 -0.93
N SER A 73 -12.84 -2.42 -0.11
CA SER A 73 -13.84 -2.71 0.94
C SER A 73 -13.71 -1.72 2.09
N PRO A 74 -14.77 -1.51 2.91
CA PRO A 74 -14.66 -0.73 4.14
C PRO A 74 -13.47 -1.21 5.00
N GLY A 75 -12.56 -0.30 5.32
CA GLY A 75 -11.35 -0.60 6.11
C GLY A 75 -10.14 -1.10 5.32
N ALA A 76 -10.22 -1.29 3.99
CA ALA A 76 -9.07 -1.67 3.16
C ALA A 76 -7.91 -0.65 3.25
N ALA A 77 -8.25 0.63 3.48
CA ALA A 77 -7.32 1.73 3.69
C ALA A 77 -7.18 2.13 5.17
N SER A 78 -7.33 1.20 6.12
CA SER A 78 -7.29 1.54 7.56
C SER A 78 -5.89 1.53 8.17
N SER A 79 -4.97 0.74 7.62
CA SER A 79 -3.57 0.59 8.05
C SER A 79 -2.70 0.20 6.86
N LEU A 80 -1.37 0.28 7.00
CA LEU A 80 -0.44 -0.20 5.97
C LEU A 80 -0.62 -1.71 5.72
N ARG A 81 -0.91 -2.48 6.77
CA ARG A 81 -1.16 -3.92 6.65
C ARG A 81 -2.42 -4.23 5.84
N SER A 82 -3.48 -3.46 6.01
CA SER A 82 -4.73 -3.62 5.24
C SER A 82 -4.53 -3.28 3.76
N ILE A 83 -3.77 -2.24 3.46
CA ILE A 83 -3.42 -1.88 2.07
C ILE A 83 -2.57 -3.00 1.44
N LEU A 84 -1.59 -3.54 2.17
CA LEU A 84 -0.80 -4.69 1.71
C LEU A 84 -1.69 -5.88 1.34
N ASP A 85 -2.67 -6.22 2.19
CA ASP A 85 -3.60 -7.33 1.91
C ASP A 85 -4.40 -7.08 0.62
N LEU A 86 -4.81 -5.84 0.35
CA LEU A 86 -5.47 -5.47 -0.90
C LEU A 86 -4.55 -5.67 -2.10
N VAL A 87 -3.32 -5.14 -2.06
CA VAL A 87 -2.33 -5.28 -3.14
C VAL A 87 -2.05 -6.75 -3.47
N VAL A 88 -1.84 -7.57 -2.43
CA VAL A 88 -1.55 -9.01 -2.60
C VAL A 88 -2.75 -9.75 -3.20
N ARG A 89 -3.98 -9.43 -2.76
CA ARG A 89 -5.20 -10.04 -3.31
C ARG A 89 -5.40 -9.70 -4.78
N ARG A 90 -5.25 -8.43 -5.16
CA ARG A 90 -5.37 -7.97 -6.55
C ARG A 90 -4.41 -8.73 -7.46
N ARG A 91 -3.13 -8.76 -7.09
CA ARG A 91 -2.09 -9.42 -7.89
C ARG A 91 -2.29 -10.93 -8.02
N SER A 92 -2.89 -11.56 -7.00
CA SER A 92 -3.26 -12.97 -7.07
C SER A 92 -4.44 -13.20 -8.03
N ALA A 93 -5.36 -12.25 -8.14
CA ALA A 93 -6.48 -12.30 -9.09
C ALA A 93 -6.03 -12.03 -10.54
N ASP A 94 -5.06 -11.14 -10.76
CA ASP A 94 -4.50 -10.86 -12.09
C ASP A 94 -3.76 -12.06 -12.71
N THR A 95 -3.26 -12.97 -11.88
CA THR A 95 -2.53 -14.18 -12.32
C THR A 95 -3.42 -15.41 -12.57
N ALA A 96 -4.73 -15.33 -12.30
CA ALA A 96 -5.69 -16.44 -12.39
C ALA A 96 -6.48 -16.43 -13.71
#